data_AF-A0A535KXK3-F1
#
_entry.id   AF-A0A535KXK3-F1
#
_cell.length_a   1.000
_cell.length_b   1.000
_cell.length_c   1.000
_cell.angle_alpha   90.00
_cell.angle_beta   90.00
_cell.angle_gamma   90.00
#
_symmetry.space_group_name_H-M   'P 1'
#
loop_
_entity.id
_entity.type
_entity.pdbx_description
1 polymer ?
#
loop_
_entity_poly.entity_id
_entity_poly.type
_entity_poly.pdbx_seq_one_letter_code
_entity_poly.pdbx_strand_id
1 'polypeptide(L)'
;MSASGGQSATASSSASVADAALTANTPTAVINKLAVSLSTVFFDANPNGTASDYSATITWGDGKSSTGAISMNSTNFTATGSHTYSKHATYTVTVTIKDAGGSTVTKTLSVKV
;
A
#
# COMPACT_ATOMS: atom_id res chain seq x y z
N MET A 1 -25.63 -33.46 -49.00
CA MET A 1 -26.30 -32.29 -48.40
C MET A 1 -26.21 -32.49 -46.89
N SER A 2 -25.23 -31.86 -46.24
CA SER A 2 -25.38 -30.58 -45.50
C SER A 2 -26.39 -30.73 -44.36
N ALA A 3 -26.10 -30.50 -43.08
CA ALA A 3 -25.27 -29.43 -42.55
C ALA A 3 -24.67 -29.77 -41.17
N SER A 4 -23.50 -29.15 -40.95
CA SER A 4 -22.86 -28.82 -39.69
C SER A 4 -23.77 -28.02 -38.75
N GLY A 5 -23.89 -28.44 -37.49
CA GLY A 5 -24.34 -27.60 -36.38
C GLY A 5 -23.17 -27.37 -35.45
N GLY A 6 -22.66 -26.14 -35.41
CA GLY A 6 -21.44 -25.76 -34.69
C GLY A 6 -21.62 -25.76 -33.18
N GLN A 7 -20.70 -26.44 -32.50
CA GLN A 7 -20.60 -26.37 -31.04
C GLN A 7 -19.75 -25.15 -30.73
N SER A 8 -20.39 -23.99 -30.57
CA SER A 8 -19.73 -22.82 -30.00
C SER A 8 -19.55 -23.06 -28.50
N ALA A 9 -18.47 -23.76 -28.15
CA ALA A 9 -17.98 -23.76 -26.78
C ALA A 9 -17.22 -22.44 -26.56
N THR A 10 -17.91 -21.42 -26.05
CA THR A 10 -17.22 -20.25 -25.52
C THR A 10 -16.56 -20.66 -24.21
N ALA A 11 -15.31 -21.10 -24.28
CA ALA A 11 -14.47 -21.21 -23.11
C ALA A 11 -14.05 -19.80 -22.69
N SER A 12 -14.82 -19.19 -21.79
CA SER A 12 -14.37 -17.99 -21.07
C SER A 12 -13.30 -18.41 -20.07
N SER A 13 -12.06 -18.62 -20.56
CA SER A 13 -10.90 -18.72 -19.70
C SER A 13 -10.54 -17.31 -19.24
N SER A 14 -11.18 -16.81 -18.18
CA SER A 14 -10.64 -15.67 -17.45
C SER A 14 -9.35 -16.11 -16.77
N ALA A 15 -8.21 -15.90 -17.44
CA ALA A 15 -6.92 -15.99 -16.78
C ALA A 15 -6.86 -14.82 -15.80
N SER A 16 -7.12 -15.06 -14.51
CA SER A 16 -6.77 -14.12 -13.46
C SER A 16 -5.24 -14.12 -13.39
N VAL A 17 -4.59 -13.18 -14.08
CA VAL A 17 -3.19 -12.88 -13.80
C VAL A 17 -3.19 -12.27 -12.41
N ALA A 18 -2.86 -13.09 -11.41
CA ALA A 18 -2.71 -12.60 -10.05
C ALA A 18 -1.58 -11.57 -10.05
N ASP A 19 -1.85 -10.42 -9.46
CA ASP A 19 -0.87 -9.37 -9.29
C ASP A 19 0.30 -9.84 -8.40
N ALA A 20 1.46 -9.21 -8.58
CA ALA A 20 2.65 -9.54 -7.84
C ALA A 20 2.46 -9.29 -6.33
N ALA A 21 3.15 -10.06 -5.49
CA ALA A 21 2.95 -9.96 -4.04
C ALA A 21 3.50 -8.63 -3.49
N LEU A 22 2.59 -7.75 -3.05
CA LEU A 22 2.93 -6.52 -2.33
C LEU A 22 3.09 -6.81 -0.82
N THR A 23 4.27 -6.51 -0.27
CA THR A 23 4.58 -6.73 1.15
C THR A 23 5.17 -5.47 1.78
N ALA A 24 4.92 -5.24 3.06
CA ALA A 24 5.48 -4.10 3.79
C ALA A 24 6.11 -4.54 5.12
N ASN A 25 7.13 -3.81 5.55
CA ASN A 25 7.72 -3.93 6.87
C ASN A 25 6.84 -3.23 7.92
N THR A 26 7.13 -3.50 9.20
CA THR A 26 6.53 -2.73 10.28
C THR A 26 6.98 -1.27 10.18
N PRO A 27 6.07 -0.29 10.20
CA PRO A 27 6.42 1.13 10.19
C PRO A 27 7.27 1.51 11.39
N THR A 28 8.13 2.49 11.21
CA THR A 28 8.89 3.15 12.28
C THR A 28 8.43 4.60 12.41
N ALA A 29 8.50 5.14 13.62
CA ALA A 29 8.13 6.52 13.92
C ALA A 29 9.22 7.24 14.70
N VAL A 30 9.48 8.48 14.32
CA VAL A 30 10.31 9.43 15.06
C VAL A 30 9.39 10.49 15.66
N ILE A 31 9.51 10.73 16.95
CA ILE A 31 8.62 11.61 17.71
C ILE A 31 9.44 12.79 18.24
N ASN A 32 8.94 14.01 18.02
CA ASN A 32 9.50 15.25 18.55
C ASN A 32 8.37 16.11 19.12
N LYS A 33 8.17 16.01 20.44
CA LYS A 33 7.00 16.55 21.14
C LYS A 33 5.71 15.98 20.53
N LEU A 34 4.87 16.85 19.95
CA LEU A 34 3.62 16.47 19.30
C LEU A 34 3.79 16.08 17.82
N ALA A 35 4.95 16.32 17.23
CA ALA A 35 5.23 15.99 15.83
C ALA A 35 5.72 14.55 15.70
N VAL A 36 5.16 13.83 14.74
CA VAL A 36 5.52 12.46 14.40
C VAL A 36 5.89 12.41 12.92
N SER A 37 6.99 11.74 12.62
CA SER A 37 7.39 11.36 11.26
C SER A 37 7.43 9.85 11.16
N LEU A 38 6.79 9.30 10.15
CA LEU A 38 6.67 7.87 9.92
C LEU A 38 7.39 7.46 8.65
N SER A 39 7.99 6.27 8.68
CA SER A 39 8.59 5.61 7.51
C SER A 39 8.27 4.13 7.52
N THR A 40 7.89 3.57 6.37
CA THR A 40 7.79 2.12 6.15
C THR A 40 8.38 1.74 4.80
N VAL A 41 9.11 0.63 4.79
CA VAL A 41 9.67 0.03 3.58
C VAL A 41 8.70 -1.04 3.09
N PHE A 42 8.48 -1.08 1.78
CA PHE A 42 7.67 -2.10 1.15
C PHE A 42 8.33 -2.61 -0.13
N PHE A 43 7.92 -3.81 -0.53
CA PHE A 43 8.46 -4.55 -1.66
C PHE A 43 7.31 -5.00 -2.53
N ASP A 44 7.57 -5.00 -3.82
CA ASP A 44 6.70 -5.57 -4.83
C ASP A 44 7.50 -6.56 -5.66
N ALA A 45 6.89 -7.70 -6.01
CA ALA A 45 7.53 -8.69 -6.86
C ALA A 45 7.45 -8.33 -8.36
N ASN A 46 6.74 -7.26 -8.73
CA ASN A 46 6.70 -6.71 -10.08
C ASN A 46 8.04 -6.02 -10.41
N PRO A 47 8.86 -6.56 -11.33
CA PRO A 47 10.15 -5.98 -11.68
C PRO A 47 10.04 -4.65 -12.44
N ASN A 48 8.85 -4.31 -12.95
CA ASN A 48 8.58 -3.06 -13.67
C ASN A 48 7.86 -2.02 -12.80
N GLY A 49 7.63 -2.31 -11.51
CA GLY A 49 6.97 -1.39 -10.60
C GLY A 49 7.76 -0.09 -10.44
N THR A 50 7.06 1.03 -10.53
CA THR A 50 7.60 2.38 -10.32
C THR A 50 6.90 3.02 -9.12
N ALA A 51 7.52 4.06 -8.54
CA ALA A 51 6.91 4.76 -7.40
C ALA A 51 5.51 5.32 -7.70
N SER A 52 5.21 5.61 -8.98
CA SER A 52 3.93 6.15 -9.43
C SER A 52 2.80 5.12 -9.47
N ASP A 53 3.12 3.83 -9.47
CA ASP A 53 2.13 2.75 -9.42
C ASP A 53 1.52 2.59 -8.03
N TYR A 54 2.16 3.19 -7.02
CA TYR A 54 1.76 3.04 -5.64
C TYR A 54 1.15 4.32 -5.07
N SER A 55 0.20 4.13 -4.16
CA SER A 55 -0.33 5.21 -3.32
C SER A 55 -0.29 4.81 -1.85
N ALA A 56 0.14 5.74 -0.98
CA ALA A 56 0.18 5.54 0.45
C ALA A 56 -0.85 6.44 1.14
N THR A 57 -1.63 5.88 2.05
CA THR A 57 -2.53 6.61 2.94
C THR A 57 -2.19 6.28 4.38
N ILE A 58 -2.04 7.30 5.21
CA ILE A 58 -1.73 7.17 6.64
C ILE A 58 -2.92 7.71 7.42
N THR A 59 -3.48 6.88 8.29
CA THR A 59 -4.46 7.32 9.29
C THR A 59 -3.78 7.41 10.64
N TRP A 60 -3.91 8.56 11.30
CA TRP A 60 -3.09 8.89 12.47
C TRP A 60 -3.72 8.48 13.80
N GLY A 61 -4.93 7.91 13.79
CA GLY A 61 -5.64 7.46 14.99
C GLY A 61 -6.32 8.58 15.79
N ASP A 62 -6.19 9.84 15.38
CA ASP A 62 -6.88 11.00 15.95
C ASP A 62 -8.07 11.48 15.08
N GLY A 63 -8.48 10.64 14.11
CA GLY A 63 -9.52 10.97 13.14
C GLY A 63 -9.01 11.69 11.88
N LYS A 64 -7.71 11.99 11.79
CA LYS A 64 -7.10 12.59 10.59
C LYS A 64 -6.35 11.55 9.76
N SER A 65 -6.20 11.87 8.48
CA SER A 65 -5.41 11.10 7.53
C SER A 65 -4.60 12.01 6.63
N SER A 66 -3.49 11.49 6.10
CA SER A 66 -2.67 12.16 5.09
C SER A 66 -2.29 11.18 3.98
N THR A 67 -1.97 11.73 2.81
CA THR A 67 -1.23 10.96 1.81
C THR A 67 0.21 10.78 2.27
N GLY A 68 0.78 9.60 2.00
CA GLY A 68 2.19 9.33 2.19
C GLY A 68 2.97 9.63 0.90
N ALA A 69 4.21 10.08 1.04
CA ALA A 69 5.14 10.22 -0.07
C ALA A 69 5.85 8.89 -0.31
N ILE A 70 5.85 8.42 -1.56
CA ILE A 70 6.52 7.17 -1.96
C ILE A 70 7.77 7.52 -2.76
N SER A 71 8.89 6.92 -2.39
CA SER A 71 10.14 6.97 -3.15
C SER A 71 10.60 5.55 -3.45
N MET A 72 11.16 5.36 -4.65
CA MET A 72 11.84 4.13 -5.02
C MET A 72 13.32 4.22 -4.60
N ASN A 73 13.81 3.19 -3.94
CA ASN A 73 15.24 2.91 -3.78
C ASN A 73 15.63 1.80 -4.77
N SER A 74 16.89 1.38 -4.78
CA SER A 74 17.40 0.41 -5.77
C SER A 74 16.56 -0.86 -5.93
N THR A 75 15.99 -1.41 -4.85
CA THR A 75 15.25 -2.69 -4.88
C THR A 75 13.96 -2.68 -4.07
N ASN A 76 13.56 -1.54 -3.51
CA ASN A 76 12.39 -1.43 -2.65
C ASN A 76 11.81 -0.03 -2.72
N PHE A 77 10.65 0.14 -2.10
CA PHE A 77 9.98 1.44 -1.99
C PHE A 77 9.89 1.85 -0.52
N THR A 78 9.89 3.15 -0.29
CA THR A 78 9.69 3.73 1.04
C THR A 78 8.50 4.67 1.01
N ALA A 79 7.52 4.42 1.87
CA ALA A 79 6.42 5.32 2.13
C ALA A 79 6.71 6.13 3.41
N THR A 80 6.61 7.45 3.32
CA THR A 80 6.85 8.37 4.43
C THR A 80 5.66 9.30 4.65
N GLY A 81 5.53 9.83 5.85
CA GLY A 81 4.58 10.89 6.15
C GLY A 81 4.83 11.53 7.49
N SER A 82 4.19 12.67 7.74
CA SER A 82 4.32 13.40 9.00
C SER A 82 2.98 13.95 9.46
N HIS A 83 2.86 14.09 10.78
CA HIS A 83 1.66 14.63 11.42
C HIS A 83 2.00 15.27 12.77
N THR A 84 1.22 16.27 13.15
CA THR A 84 1.34 16.91 14.46
C THR A 84 0.03 16.73 15.22
N TYR A 85 0.11 16.03 16.35
CA TYR A 85 -1.03 15.82 17.22
C TYR A 85 -1.34 17.05 18.06
N SER A 86 -2.60 17.19 18.49
CA SER A 86 -3.01 18.29 19.36
C SER A 86 -2.80 17.99 20.85
N LYS A 87 -2.61 16.72 21.22
CA LYS A 87 -2.48 16.24 22.60
C LYS A 87 -1.53 15.05 22.69
N HIS A 88 -0.91 14.90 23.86
CA HIS A 88 -0.13 13.71 24.20
C HIS A 88 -1.07 12.55 24.53
N ALA A 89 -0.93 11.44 23.82
CA ALA A 89 -1.68 10.21 24.00
C ALA A 89 -1.01 9.05 23.23
N THR A 90 -1.56 7.85 23.36
CA THR A 90 -1.18 6.73 22.48
C THR A 90 -2.16 6.66 21.32
N TYR A 91 -1.63 6.67 20.11
CA TYR A 91 -2.40 6.64 18.87
C TYR A 91 -2.05 5.38 18.06
N THR A 92 -3.06 4.74 17.48
CA THR A 92 -2.86 3.66 16.52
C THR A 92 -2.77 4.25 15.12
N VAL A 93 -1.56 4.30 14.58
CA VAL A 93 -1.30 4.77 13.23
C VAL A 93 -1.39 3.60 12.26
N THR A 94 -2.14 3.77 11.17
CA THR A 94 -2.30 2.74 10.13
C THR A 94 -1.82 3.27 8.80
N VAL A 95 -0.89 2.57 8.16
CA VAL A 95 -0.38 2.83 6.82
C VAL A 95 -1.00 1.82 5.87
N THR A 96 -1.61 2.31 4.80
CA THR A 96 -2.12 1.48 3.71
C THR A 96 -1.41 1.87 2.43
N ILE A 97 -0.81 0.88 1.77
CA ILE A 97 -0.17 1.04 0.46
C ILE A 97 -1.00 0.25 -0.54
N LYS A 98 -1.37 0.88 -1.65
CA LYS A 98 -2.11 0.27 -2.75
C LYS A 98 -1.25 0.30 -4.00
N ASP A 99 -1.20 -0.82 -4.71
CA ASP A 99 -0.68 -0.94 -6.07
C ASP A 99 -1.84 -0.71 -7.07
N ALA A 100 -1.56 -0.02 -8.18
CA ALA A 100 -2.43 0.08 -9.34
C ALA A 100 -2.79 -1.29 -9.95
N GLY A 101 -1.93 -2.30 -9.79
CA GLY A 101 -2.18 -3.72 -10.13
C GLY A 101 -3.27 -4.38 -9.28
N GLY A 102 -3.73 -3.71 -8.21
CA GLY A 102 -4.85 -4.12 -7.38
C GLY A 102 -4.45 -4.69 -6.02
N SER A 103 -3.17 -4.97 -5.80
CA SER A 103 -2.67 -5.39 -4.48
C SER A 103 -2.76 -4.27 -3.45
N THR A 104 -3.01 -4.64 -2.19
CA THR A 104 -3.04 -3.69 -1.06
C THR A 104 -2.39 -4.33 0.15
N VAL A 105 -1.54 -3.57 0.83
CA VAL A 105 -0.95 -3.98 2.12
C VAL A 105 -1.23 -2.91 3.18
N THR A 106 -1.61 -3.37 4.37
CA THR A 106 -1.90 -2.52 5.52
C THR A 106 -1.02 -2.90 6.70
N LYS A 107 -0.44 -1.90 7.36
CA LYS A 107 0.37 -2.07 8.57
C LYS A 107 -0.03 -1.07 9.64
N THR A 108 0.05 -1.50 10.89
CA THR A 108 -0.30 -0.69 12.06
C THR A 108 0.92 -0.49 12.95
N LEU A 109 0.95 0.63 13.66
CA LEU A 109 1.95 0.98 14.65
C LEU A 109 1.27 1.76 15.79
N SER A 110 1.53 1.38 17.04
CA SER A 110 1.14 2.20 18.20
C SER A 110 2.22 3.24 18.48
N VAL A 111 1.85 4.52 18.46
CA VAL A 111 2.75 5.65 18.70
C VAL A 111 2.31 6.36 19.97
N LYS A 112 3.21 6.43 20.96
CA LYS A 112 2.99 7.22 22.18
C LYS A 112 3.61 8.60 21.98
N VAL A 113 2.75 9.59 21.74
CA VAL A 113 3.12 11.00 21.52
C VAL A 113 3.22 11.71 22.86
#